data_AF-A0A1Q9NTM9-F1
#
_entry.id   AF-A0A1Q9NTM9-F1
#
_cell.length_a   1.000
_cell.length_b   1.000
_cell.length_c   1.000
_cell.angle_alpha   90.00
_cell.angle_beta   90.00
_cell.angle_gamma   90.00
#
_symmetry.space_group_name_H-M   'P 1'
#
loop_
_entity.id
_entity.type
_entity.pdbx_description
1 polymer ?
#
loop_
_entity_poly.entity_id
_entity_poly.type
_entity_poly.pdbx_seq_one_letter_code
_entity_poly.pdbx_strand_id
1 'polypeptide(L)'
;MKSELSEKFDQLLKELVEQAFSDDMVSDEEYELINQIEVGVEELTKTIFAAYVDGIITEEESEQMIALKQKILDQAENIANKDGIISKDENELLSKLSTLISKYFDKYFIPSP
;
A
#
# COMPACT_ATOMS: atom_id res chain seq x y z
N MET A 1 10.86 -15.58 1.55
CA MET A 1 9.98 -15.52 0.37
C MET A 1 9.12 -14.30 0.56
N LYS A 2 9.22 -13.30 -0.31
CA LYS A 2 8.20 -12.24 -0.37
C LYS A 2 6.89 -12.90 -0.80
N SER A 3 5.78 -12.47 -0.22
CA SER A 3 4.47 -12.93 -0.66
C SER A 3 4.17 -12.37 -2.06
N GLU A 4 3.35 -13.06 -2.85
CA GLU A 4 2.88 -12.57 -4.16
C GLU A 4 2.24 -11.16 -4.05
N LEU A 5 1.71 -10.81 -2.87
CA LEU A 5 1.23 -9.47 -2.54
C LEU A 5 2.36 -8.44 -2.57
N SER A 6 3.42 -8.70 -1.82
CA SER A 6 4.56 -7.78 -1.73
C SER A 6 5.17 -7.54 -3.09
N GLU A 7 5.31 -8.58 -3.93
CA GLU A 7 5.86 -8.41 -5.28
C GLU A 7 4.98 -7.54 -6.19
N LYS A 8 3.66 -7.73 -6.16
CA LYS A 8 2.72 -6.89 -6.94
C LYS A 8 2.66 -5.46 -6.41
N PHE A 9 2.78 -5.32 -5.10
CA PHE A 9 2.81 -4.02 -4.45
C PHE A 9 4.06 -3.24 -4.86
N ASP A 10 5.25 -3.86 -4.73
CA ASP A 10 6.54 -3.28 -5.09
C ASP A 10 6.53 -2.82 -6.56
N GLN A 11 5.94 -3.63 -7.46
CA GLN A 11 5.83 -3.27 -8.88
C GLN A 11 4.93 -2.06 -9.12
N LEU A 12 3.75 -2.01 -8.50
CA LEU A 12 2.83 -0.87 -8.65
C LEU A 12 3.41 0.41 -8.04
N LEU A 13 4.09 0.30 -6.90
CA LEU A 13 4.74 1.44 -6.26
C LEU A 13 5.86 1.98 -7.15
N LYS A 14 6.68 1.08 -7.71
CA LYS A 14 7.74 1.46 -8.64
C LYS A 14 7.18 2.18 -9.88
N GLU A 15 6.10 1.67 -10.47
CA GLU A 15 5.44 2.32 -11.61
C GLU A 15 4.89 3.71 -11.21
N LEU A 16 4.33 3.85 -10.01
CA LEU A 16 3.82 5.13 -9.51
C LEU A 16 4.94 6.16 -9.33
N VAL A 17 6.07 5.71 -8.78
CA VAL A 17 7.29 6.52 -8.61
C VAL A 17 7.84 6.94 -9.97
N GLU A 18 7.98 6.02 -10.92
CA GLU A 18 8.47 6.32 -12.28
C GLU A 18 7.57 7.32 -13.03
N GLN A 19 6.27 7.38 -12.72
CA GLN A 19 5.34 8.35 -13.31
C GLN A 19 5.37 9.70 -12.59
N ALA A 20 5.37 9.67 -11.25
CA ALA A 20 5.40 10.87 -10.41
C ALA A 20 6.73 11.63 -10.51
N PHE A 21 7.82 10.90 -10.76
CA PHE A 21 9.16 11.46 -10.90
C PHE A 21 9.60 11.33 -12.36
N SER A 22 9.49 12.44 -13.09
CA SER A 22 9.92 12.53 -14.49
C SER A 22 11.45 12.62 -14.67
N ASP A 23 12.24 12.54 -13.59
CA ASP A 23 13.70 12.58 -13.66
C ASP A 23 14.35 11.19 -13.46
N ASP A 24 15.56 10.99 -13.98
CA ASP A 24 16.31 9.74 -13.85
C ASP A 24 16.93 9.56 -12.43
N MET A 25 16.53 10.36 -11.43
CA MET A 25 17.16 10.44 -10.10
C MET A 25 16.15 10.56 -8.95
N VAL A 26 15.81 9.44 -8.33
CA VAL A 26 15.07 9.42 -7.06
C VAL A 26 15.81 10.25 -6.00
N SER A 27 15.17 11.31 -5.51
CA SER A 27 15.70 12.15 -4.44
C SER A 27 15.54 11.51 -3.05
N ASP A 28 16.25 12.02 -2.05
CA ASP A 28 16.20 11.49 -0.68
C ASP A 28 14.78 11.54 -0.09
N GLU A 29 14.01 12.59 -0.39
CA GLU A 29 12.61 12.72 0.06
C GLU A 29 11.71 11.64 -0.56
N GLU A 30 11.97 11.30 -1.81
CA GLU A 30 11.18 10.33 -2.58
C GLU A 30 11.51 8.91 -2.13
N TYR A 31 12.79 8.65 -1.87
CA TYR A 31 13.25 7.42 -1.25
C TYR A 31 12.63 7.23 0.14
N GLU A 32 12.55 8.29 0.94
CA GLU A 32 11.91 8.23 2.26
C GLU A 32 10.42 7.91 2.16
N LEU A 33 9.68 8.54 1.23
CA LEU A 33 8.27 8.24 0.98
C LEU A 33 8.05 6.79 0.56
N ILE A 34 8.87 6.27 -0.37
CA ILE A 34 8.83 4.88 -0.82
C ILE A 34 9.05 3.94 0.36
N ASN A 35 10.09 4.19 1.15
CA ASN A 35 10.43 3.36 2.30
C ASN A 35 9.30 3.37 3.35
N GLN A 36 8.64 4.50 3.58
CA GLN A 36 7.50 4.55 4.51
C GLN A 36 6.31 3.71 4.02
N ILE A 37 6.06 3.68 2.71
CA ILE A 37 5.02 2.84 2.11
C ILE A 37 5.39 1.35 2.25
N GLU A 38 6.63 0.98 1.93
CA GLU A 38 7.12 -0.39 2.07
C GLU A 38 6.97 -0.91 3.50
N VAL A 39 7.33 -0.09 4.50
CA VAL A 39 7.15 -0.41 5.92
C VAL A 39 5.66 -0.61 6.24
N GLY A 40 4.78 0.27 5.76
CA GLY A 40 3.34 0.13 5.98
C GLY A 40 2.76 -1.15 5.40
N VAL A 41 3.22 -1.58 4.22
CA VAL A 41 2.80 -2.83 3.58
C VAL A 41 3.32 -4.06 4.32
N GLU A 42 4.56 -4.00 4.81
CA GLU A 42 5.14 -5.07 5.61
C GLU A 42 4.36 -5.23 6.93
N GLU A 43 4.02 -4.13 7.59
CA GLU A 43 3.17 -4.11 8.78
C GLU A 43 1.78 -4.69 8.48
N LEU A 44 1.12 -4.25 7.40
CA LEU A 44 -0.18 -4.77 6.99
C LEU A 44 -0.12 -6.29 6.74
N THR A 45 0.93 -6.76 6.06
CA THR A 45 1.13 -8.18 5.78
C THR A 45 1.34 -8.99 7.06
N LYS A 46 2.09 -8.44 8.04
CA LYS A 46 2.29 -9.07 9.34
C LYS A 46 0.99 -9.17 10.12
N THR A 47 0.17 -8.12 10.16
CA THR A 47 -1.12 -8.15 10.85
C THR A 47 -2.08 -9.14 10.19
N ILE A 48 -2.13 -9.18 8.85
CA ILE A 48 -2.91 -10.19 8.11
C ILE A 48 -2.45 -11.61 8.46
N PHE A 49 -1.14 -11.83 8.52
CA PHE A 49 -0.60 -13.14 8.82
C PHE A 49 -0.87 -13.57 10.27
N ALA A 50 -0.77 -12.66 11.24
CA ALA A 50 -1.13 -12.92 12.63
C ALA A 50 -2.60 -13.36 12.75
N ALA A 51 -3.51 -12.55 12.19
CA ALA A 51 -4.94 -12.83 12.09
C ALA A 51 -5.29 -14.15 11.36
N TYR A 52 -4.47 -14.55 10.39
CA TYR A 52 -4.62 -15.83 9.72
C TYR A 52 -4.20 -17.00 10.61
N VAL A 53 -3.16 -16.82 11.43
CA VAL A 53 -2.60 -17.86 12.31
C VAL A 53 -3.47 -18.10 13.55
N ASP A 54 -4.00 -17.03 14.16
CA ASP A 54 -4.94 -17.14 15.29
C ASP A 54 -6.38 -17.44 14.84
N GLY A 55 -6.69 -17.21 13.56
CA GLY A 55 -7.99 -17.44 12.94
C GLY A 55 -9.06 -16.42 13.34
N ILE A 56 -8.69 -15.31 13.96
CA ILE A 56 -9.60 -14.28 14.47
C ILE A 56 -9.00 -12.91 14.19
N ILE A 57 -9.77 -12.01 13.58
CA ILE A 57 -9.42 -10.59 13.55
C ILE A 57 -10.15 -9.91 14.71
N THR A 58 -9.39 -9.38 15.65
CA THR A 58 -9.94 -8.52 16.71
C THR A 58 -10.34 -7.16 16.17
N GLU A 59 -11.20 -6.44 16.90
CA GLU A 59 -11.58 -5.06 16.56
C GLU A 59 -10.35 -4.15 16.48
N GLU A 60 -9.38 -4.31 17.40
CA GLU A 60 -8.12 -3.57 17.40
C GLU A 60 -7.28 -3.86 16.15
N GLU A 61 -7.12 -5.13 15.76
CA GLU A 61 -6.39 -5.49 14.53
C GLU A 61 -7.10 -4.96 13.28
N SER A 62 -8.43 -5.01 13.26
CA SER A 62 -9.22 -4.43 12.18
C SER A 62 -8.99 -2.92 12.06
N GLU A 63 -9.04 -2.18 13.17
CA GLU A 63 -8.74 -0.74 13.19
C GLU A 63 -7.32 -0.45 12.73
N GLN A 64 -6.33 -1.22 13.20
CA GLN A 64 -4.94 -1.10 12.77
C GLN A 64 -4.78 -1.33 11.27
N MET A 65 -5.41 -2.37 10.72
CA MET A 65 -5.36 -2.67 9.29
C MET A 65 -6.02 -1.58 8.45
N ILE A 66 -7.16 -1.03 8.90
CA ILE A 66 -7.84 0.09 8.24
C ILE A 66 -6.93 1.33 8.25
N ALA A 67 -6.31 1.64 9.38
CA ALA A 67 -5.39 2.76 9.52
C ALA A 67 -4.15 2.60 8.62
N LEU A 68 -3.58 1.40 8.56
CA LEU A 68 -2.45 1.08 7.68
C LEU A 68 -2.83 1.21 6.21
N LYS A 69 -4.00 0.68 5.81
CA LYS A 69 -4.54 0.83 4.46
C LYS A 69 -4.65 2.31 4.08
N GLN A 70 -5.26 3.12 4.95
CA GLN A 70 -5.45 4.54 4.67
C GLN A 70 -4.09 5.26 4.56
N LYS A 71 -3.17 4.99 5.49
CA LYS A 71 -1.83 5.57 5.48
C LYS A 71 -1.07 5.26 4.18
N ILE A 72 -1.10 4.01 3.72
CA ILE A 72 -0.45 3.59 2.47
C ILE A 72 -1.05 4.35 1.26
N LEU A 73 -2.38 4.47 1.22
CA LEU A 73 -3.07 5.16 0.13
C LEU A 73 -2.80 6.66 0.13
N ASP A 74 -2.84 7.31 1.30
CA ASP A 74 -2.53 8.73 1.44
C ASP A 74 -1.07 9.02 1.02
N GLN A 75 -0.13 8.15 1.38
CA GLN A 75 1.27 8.28 0.96
C GLN A 75 1.44 8.09 -0.54
N ALA A 76 0.77 7.11 -1.13
CA ALA A 76 0.79 6.89 -2.58
C ALA A 76 0.18 8.08 -3.33
N GLU A 77 -0.93 8.64 -2.83
CA GLU A 77 -1.54 9.85 -3.41
C GLU A 77 -0.61 11.06 -3.31
N ASN A 78 0.10 11.22 -2.19
CA ASN A 78 1.10 12.28 -2.06
C ASN A 78 2.27 12.14 -3.06
N ILE A 79 2.68 10.91 -3.38
CA ILE A 79 3.67 10.66 -4.44
C ILE A 79 3.09 11.07 -5.78
N ALA A 80 1.91 10.56 -6.12
CA ALA A 80 1.22 10.85 -7.39
C ALA A 80 0.89 12.34 -7.60
N ASN A 81 0.83 13.12 -6.52
CA ASN A 81 0.52 14.55 -6.57
C ASN A 81 1.77 15.41 -6.30
N LYS A 82 2.98 14.86 -6.41
CA LYS A 82 4.23 15.59 -6.11
C LYS A 82 4.38 16.85 -6.97
N ASP A 83 4.03 16.77 -8.25
CA ASP A 83 4.07 17.89 -9.19
C ASP A 83 2.85 18.82 -9.09
N GLY A 84 1.90 18.50 -8.19
CA GLY A 84 0.65 19.21 -7.96
C GLY A 84 -0.50 18.81 -8.89
N ILE A 85 -0.32 17.83 -9.78
CA ILE A 85 -1.37 17.33 -10.68
C ILE A 85 -1.28 15.80 -10.82
N ILE A 86 -2.27 15.08 -10.28
CA ILE A 86 -2.41 13.65 -10.54
C ILE A 86 -2.87 13.42 -11.99
N SER A 87 -2.00 12.83 -12.81
CA SER A 87 -2.29 12.43 -14.18
C SER A 87 -3.27 11.25 -14.25
N LYS A 88 -3.75 10.96 -15.46
CA LYS A 88 -4.64 9.81 -15.68
C LYS A 88 -3.93 8.48 -15.34
N ASP A 89 -2.68 8.34 -15.73
CA ASP A 89 -1.93 7.10 -15.56
C ASP A 89 -1.60 6.86 -14.08
N GLU A 90 -1.24 7.92 -13.34
CA GLU A 90 -1.06 7.86 -11.88
C GLU A 90 -2.36 7.51 -11.15
N ASN A 91 -3.49 8.07 -11.57
CA ASN A 91 -4.79 7.73 -11.00
C ASN A 91 -5.18 6.26 -11.28
N GLU A 92 -4.85 5.73 -12.46
CA GLU A 92 -5.01 4.31 -12.75
C GLU A 92 -4.12 3.43 -11.84
N LEU A 93 -2.90 3.86 -11.55
CA LEU A 93 -1.99 3.17 -10.63
C LEU A 93 -2.48 3.20 -9.17
N LEU A 94 -2.94 4.35 -8.68
CA LEU A 94 -3.56 4.48 -7.36
C LEU A 94 -4.80 3.58 -7.22
N SER A 95 -5.64 3.53 -8.26
CA SER A 95 -6.82 2.67 -8.27
C SER A 95 -6.46 1.18 -8.23
N LYS A 96 -5.42 0.76 -8.98
CA LYS A 96 -4.88 -0.60 -8.92
C LYS A 96 -4.32 -0.92 -7.53
N LEU A 97 -3.60 0.02 -6.92
CA LEU A 97 -3.04 -0.13 -5.57
C LEU A 97 -4.15 -0.31 -4.53
N SER A 98 -5.16 0.55 -4.55
CA SER A 98 -6.33 0.47 -3.67
C SER A 98 -7.12 -0.83 -3.84
N THR A 99 -7.29 -1.27 -5.09
CA THR A 99 -7.93 -2.56 -5.40
C THR A 99 -7.12 -3.73 -4.87
N LEU A 100 -5.79 -3.70 -5.02
CA LEU A 100 -4.90 -4.74 -4.52
C LEU A 100 -4.99 -4.84 -2.99
N ILE A 101 -4.85 -3.72 -2.28
CA ILE A 101 -4.93 -3.67 -0.81
C ILE A 101 -6.31 -4.16 -0.35
N SER A 102 -7.39 -3.68 -0.96
CA SER A 102 -8.76 -4.05 -0.58
C SER A 102 -9.03 -5.53 -0.81
N LYS A 103 -8.61 -6.09 -1.94
CA LYS A 103 -8.76 -7.53 -2.22
C LYS A 103 -8.04 -8.40 -1.19
N TYR A 104 -6.88 -7.95 -0.71
CA TYR A 104 -6.17 -8.65 0.34
C TYR A 104 -6.84 -8.48 1.69
N PHE A 105 -7.29 -7.28 2.02
CA PHE A 105 -8.08 -7.04 3.22
C PHE A 105 -9.32 -7.96 3.24
N ASP A 106 -10.16 -7.94 2.19
CA ASP A 106 -11.41 -8.72 2.13
C ASP A 106 -11.18 -10.24 2.14
N LYS A 107 -10.05 -10.72 1.62
CA LYS A 107 -9.72 -12.14 1.60
C LYS A 107 -9.46 -12.68 3.01
N TYR A 108 -8.89 -11.87 3.89
CA TYR A 108 -8.51 -12.27 5.24
C TYR A 108 -9.44 -11.69 6.30
N PHE A 109 -10.22 -10.67 5.96
CA PHE A 109 -11.29 -10.11 6.78
C PHE A 109 -12.53 -11.01 6.74
N ILE A 110 -12.64 -11.90 7.73
CA ILE A 110 -13.89 -12.58 8.05
C ILE A 110 -14.51 -11.78 9.21
N PRO A 111 -15.56 -10.99 8.99
CA PRO A 111 -16.25 -10.34 10.09
C PRO A 111 -16.76 -11.43 11.05
N SER A 112 -16.42 -11.32 12.33
CA SER A 112 -17.06 -12.14 13.36
C SER A 112 -18.58 -11.98 13.26
N PRO A 113 -19.37 -13.07 13.33
CA PRO A 113 -20.82 -13.05 13.19
C PRO A 113 -21.54 -12.28 14.31
#